data_AF-A0A931Z2Q9-F1
#
_entry.id   AF-A0A931Z2Q9-F1
#
_cell.length_a   1.000
_cell.length_b   1.000
_cell.length_c   1.000
_cell.angle_alpha   90.00
_cell.angle_beta   90.00
_cell.angle_gamma   90.00
#
_symmetry.space_group_name_H-M   'P 1'
#
loop_
_entity.id
_entity.type
_entity.pdbx_description
1 polymer ?
#
loop_
_entity_poly.entity_id
_entity_poly.type
_entity_poly.pdbx_seq_one_letter_code
_entity_poly.pdbx_strand_id
1 'polypeptide(L)'
;HHGDNLPPDRPHAFIYHLTIRNESDRTVTLLGRKWVIDNADGTSQVVEGDKIVGQTPTLAPGTKFSYNSYHVGSCACRAHGSFHGLDESGRRIFVRIPAFDMIIPGG
;
A
#
# COMPACT_ATOMS: atom_id res chain seq x y z
N HIS A 1 10.94 -12.07 20.95
CA HIS A 1 9.55 -12.08 21.44
C HIS A 1 9.03 -10.66 21.39
N HIS A 2 8.18 -10.31 20.41
CA HIS A 2 7.65 -8.96 20.23
C HIS A 2 6.14 -9.09 19.99
N GLY A 3 5.41 -9.54 21.02
CA GLY A 3 4.00 -9.92 20.94
C GLY A 3 3.02 -8.94 21.58
N ASP A 4 3.47 -7.90 22.30
CA ASP A 4 2.64 -7.27 23.34
C ASP A 4 2.30 -5.78 23.10
N ASN A 5 2.13 -5.32 21.85
CA ASN A 5 1.79 -3.90 21.61
C ASN A 5 0.74 -3.65 20.53
N LEU A 6 -0.07 -4.66 20.19
CA LEU A 6 -1.22 -4.45 19.32
C LEU A 6 -2.41 -3.94 20.16
N PRO A 7 -3.17 -2.94 19.66
CA PRO A 7 -4.37 -2.47 20.33
C PRO A 7 -5.31 -3.66 20.61
N PRO A 8 -5.98 -3.73 21.78
CA PRO A 8 -6.89 -4.83 22.10
C PRO A 8 -8.01 -5.00 21.07
N ASP A 9 -8.42 -3.91 20.42
CA ASP A 9 -9.42 -3.88 19.35
C ASP A 9 -8.89 -4.29 17.97
N ARG A 10 -7.56 -4.40 17.79
CA ARG A 10 -6.91 -4.76 16.51
C ARG A 10 -5.74 -5.73 16.75
N PRO A 11 -6.01 -6.95 17.22
CA PRO A 11 -4.97 -7.90 17.64
C PRO A 11 -4.21 -8.55 16.48
N HIS A 12 -4.57 -8.29 15.22
CA HIS A 12 -3.94 -8.91 14.06
C HIS A 12 -3.08 -7.91 13.30
N ALA A 13 -1.79 -8.23 13.15
CA ALA A 13 -0.86 -7.48 12.30
C ALA A 13 -0.65 -8.21 10.97
N PHE A 14 -0.97 -7.54 9.87
CA PHE A 14 -0.76 -8.01 8.51
C PHE A 14 0.45 -7.28 7.92
N ILE A 15 1.52 -8.01 7.67
CA ILE A 15 2.74 -7.47 7.06
C ILE A 15 2.66 -7.72 5.56
N TYR A 16 2.88 -6.68 4.76
CA TYR A 16 2.90 -6.80 3.30
C TYR A 16 4.16 -6.15 2.73
N HIS A 17 4.63 -6.72 1.62
CA HIS A 17 5.78 -6.23 0.88
C HIS A 17 5.34 -5.88 -0.54
N LEU A 18 5.51 -4.61 -0.93
CA LEU A 18 5.11 -4.13 -2.25
C LEU A 18 6.34 -3.71 -3.03
N THR A 19 6.36 -4.10 -4.31
CA THR A 19 7.35 -3.66 -5.28
C THR A 19 6.65 -2.92 -6.40
N ILE A 20 7.07 -1.69 -6.61
CA ILE A 20 6.59 -0.83 -7.69
C ILE A 20 7.68 -0.78 -8.74
N ARG A 21 7.39 -1.28 -9.93
CA ARG A 21 8.32 -1.26 -11.07
C ARG A 21 7.84 -0.26 -12.10
N ASN A 22 8.74 0.61 -12.55
CA ASN A 22 8.46 1.47 -13.68
C ASN A 22 8.78 0.72 -14.99
N GLU A 23 7.75 0.23 -15.66
CA GLU A 23 7.85 -0.43 -16.97
C GLU A 23 7.55 0.53 -18.14
N SER A 24 7.42 1.83 -17.86
CA SER A 24 7.29 2.85 -18.90
C SER A 24 8.65 3.31 -19.42
N ASP A 25 8.62 4.08 -20.49
CA ASP A 25 9.76 4.74 -21.13
C ASP A 25 10.14 6.08 -20.49
N ARG A 26 9.45 6.49 -19.41
CA ARG A 26 9.61 7.80 -18.77
C ARG A 26 9.99 7.68 -17.31
N THR A 27 10.66 8.69 -16.78
CA THR A 27 10.87 8.78 -15.32
C THR A 27 9.57 9.19 -14.63
N VAL A 28 9.24 8.53 -13.51
CA VAL A 28 8.03 8.80 -12.74
C VAL A 28 8.34 9.04 -11.27
N THR A 29 7.66 10.00 -10.64
CA THR A 29 7.78 10.30 -9.21
C THR A 29 6.46 10.03 -8.53
N LEU A 30 6.45 9.14 -7.52
CA LEU A 30 5.26 8.85 -6.72
C LEU A 30 5.11 9.90 -5.63
N LEU A 31 3.91 10.49 -5.56
CA LEU A 31 3.60 11.59 -4.65
C LEU A 31 2.64 11.20 -3.55
N GLY A 32 1.88 10.12 -3.70
CA GLY A 32 1.01 9.63 -2.65
C GLY A 32 0.31 8.33 -2.99
N ARG A 33 -0.50 7.89 -2.03
CA ARG A 33 -1.24 6.62 -2.10
C ARG A 33 -2.68 6.82 -1.66
N LYS A 34 -3.53 5.97 -2.21
CA LYS A 34 -4.89 5.71 -1.75
C LYS A 34 -5.03 4.22 -1.55
N TRP A 35 -5.55 3.84 -0.39
CA TRP A 35 -5.88 2.48 -0.02
C TRP A 35 -7.38 2.40 0.24
N VAL A 36 -7.95 1.27 -0.12
CA VAL A 36 -9.30 0.84 0.23
C VAL A 36 -9.13 -0.53 0.86
N ILE A 37 -9.57 -0.64 2.10
CA ILE A 37 -9.48 -1.86 2.90
C ILE A 37 -10.91 -2.30 3.16
N ASP A 38 -11.31 -3.42 2.55
CA ASP A 38 -12.61 -4.04 2.74
C ASP A 38 -12.49 -5.11 3.82
N ASN A 39 -13.16 -4.91 4.95
CA ASN A 39 -13.16 -5.83 6.07
C ASN A 39 -14.19 -6.95 5.85
N ALA A 40 -13.94 -8.13 6.44
CA ALA A 40 -14.85 -9.27 6.36
C ALA A 40 -16.22 -9.00 7.03
N ASP A 41 -16.30 -8.03 7.94
CA ASP A 41 -17.55 -7.60 8.58
C ASP A 41 -18.44 -6.73 7.68
N GLY A 42 -18.03 -6.49 6.43
CA GLY A 42 -18.75 -5.69 5.46
C GLY A 42 -18.47 -4.18 5.55
N THR A 43 -17.60 -3.74 6.47
CA THR A 43 -17.15 -2.35 6.52
C THR A 43 -16.00 -2.12 5.52
N SER A 44 -15.90 -0.90 4.98
CA SER A 44 -14.77 -0.49 4.14
C SER A 44 -14.14 0.77 4.70
N GLN A 45 -12.81 0.82 4.70
CA GLN A 45 -12.03 1.98 5.11
C GLN A 45 -11.22 2.51 3.93
N VAL A 46 -11.28 3.84 3.72
CA VAL A 46 -10.44 4.53 2.74
C VAL A 46 -9.32 5.25 3.48
N VAL A 47 -8.09 5.00 3.08
CA VAL A 47 -6.90 5.66 3.63
C VAL A 47 -6.15 6.35 2.51
N GLU A 48 -6.12 7.68 2.56
CA GLU A 48 -5.34 8.51 1.64
C GLU A 48 -4.15 9.10 2.39
N GLY A 49 -3.03 9.25 1.71
CA GLY A 49 -1.86 9.86 2.31
C GLY A 49 -0.81 10.26 1.30
N ASP A 50 -0.15 11.38 1.62
CA ASP A 50 0.97 11.88 0.85
C ASP A 50 2.21 11.02 1.05
N LYS A 51 3.02 10.91 -0.01
CA LYS A 51 4.25 10.13 -0.13
C LYS A 51 3.97 8.62 -0.17
N ILE A 52 5.00 7.78 -0.24
CA ILE A 52 4.96 6.33 -0.10
C ILE A 52 5.83 6.00 1.10
N VAL A 53 5.25 5.51 2.20
CA VAL A 53 5.97 5.28 3.47
C VAL A 53 6.85 6.47 3.93
N GLY A 54 6.36 7.70 3.71
CA GLY A 54 7.10 8.93 4.03
C GLY A 54 8.13 9.38 2.98
N GLN A 55 8.30 8.64 1.89
CA GLN A 55 9.24 8.94 0.79
C GLN A 55 8.52 9.29 -0.51
N THR A 56 9.11 10.12 -1.36
CA THR A 56 8.60 10.37 -2.73
C THR A 56 9.54 9.73 -3.74
N PRO A 57 9.43 8.41 -3.98
CA PRO A 57 10.38 7.71 -4.83
C PRO A 57 10.25 8.15 -6.29
N THR A 58 11.41 8.47 -6.89
CA THR A 58 11.54 8.71 -8.33
C THR A 58 12.13 7.47 -8.98
N LEU A 59 11.40 6.94 -9.96
CA LEU A 59 11.69 5.71 -10.68
C LEU A 59 12.02 6.03 -12.13
N ALA A 60 13.28 5.85 -12.53
CA ALA A 60 13.66 5.86 -13.93
C ALA A 60 13.09 4.63 -14.67
N PRO A 61 13.03 4.64 -16.01
CA PRO A 61 12.61 3.48 -16.81
C PRO A 61 13.34 2.19 -16.39
N GLY A 62 12.60 1.11 -16.18
CA GLY A 62 13.12 -0.21 -15.78
C GLY A 62 13.49 -0.35 -14.31
N THR A 63 13.50 0.73 -13.53
CA THR A 63 13.83 0.69 -12.09
C THR A 63 12.63 0.29 -11.23
N LYS A 64 12.91 -0.08 -9.97
CA LYS A 64 11.89 -0.49 -9.01
C LYS A 64 12.13 0.10 -7.63
N PHE A 65 11.05 0.30 -6.89
CA PHE A 65 11.04 0.70 -5.49
C PHE A 65 10.26 -0.35 -4.69
N SER A 66 10.90 -0.93 -3.67
CA SER A 66 10.31 -1.95 -2.82
C SER A 66 10.23 -1.45 -1.38
N TYR A 67 9.11 -1.70 -0.71
CA TYR A 67 8.97 -1.36 0.70
C TYR A 67 8.14 -2.40 1.44
N ASN A 68 8.46 -2.58 2.72
CA ASN A 68 7.66 -3.32 3.67
C ASN A 68 6.79 -2.36 4.49
N SER A 69 5.54 -2.72 4.71
CA SER A 69 4.66 -2.01 5.62
C SER A 69 3.74 -3.02 6.32
N TYR A 70 2.89 -2.52 7.20
CA TYR A 70 1.97 -3.35 7.94
C TYR A 70 0.63 -2.63 8.14
N HIS A 71 -0.41 -3.42 8.31
CA HIS A 71 -1.74 -2.97 8.70
C HIS A 71 -2.15 -3.74 9.96
N VAL A 72 -2.80 -3.07 10.91
CA VAL A 72 -3.35 -3.71 12.11
C VAL A 72 -4.87 -3.67 12.03
N GLY A 73 -5.51 -4.82 12.19
CA GLY A 73 -6.95 -4.98 12.02
C GLY A 73 -7.55 -5.97 13.02
N SER A 74 -8.88 -5.96 13.11
CA SER A 74 -9.66 -6.85 13.98
C SER A 74 -10.10 -8.14 13.26
N CYS A 75 -10.11 -8.16 11.93
CA CYS A 75 -10.59 -9.27 11.11
C CYS A 75 -9.77 -9.41 9.83
N ALA A 76 -10.02 -10.50 9.09
CA ALA A 76 -9.50 -10.65 7.73
C ALA A 76 -10.06 -9.52 6.84
N CYS A 77 -9.24 -9.02 5.94
CA CYS A 77 -9.62 -7.92 5.07
C CYS A 77 -8.95 -8.02 3.70
N ARG A 78 -9.51 -7.34 2.71
CA ARG A 78 -8.97 -7.23 1.36
C ARG A 78 -8.50 -5.81 1.11
N ALA A 79 -7.21 -5.64 0.83
CA ALA A 79 -6.63 -4.34 0.54
C ALA A 79 -6.44 -4.16 -0.96
N HIS A 80 -6.82 -3.00 -1.47
CA HIS A 80 -6.55 -2.57 -2.84
C HIS A 80 -6.37 -1.06 -2.88
N GLY A 81 -5.92 -0.50 -4.00
CA GLY A 81 -5.69 0.93 -4.02
C GLY A 81 -5.02 1.46 -5.27
N SER A 82 -4.31 2.56 -5.09
CA SER A 82 -3.59 3.22 -6.15
C SER A 82 -2.49 4.14 -5.64
N PHE A 83 -1.38 4.21 -6.39
CA PHE A 83 -0.40 5.27 -6.27
C PHE A 83 -0.70 6.40 -7.27
N HIS A 84 -0.44 7.63 -6.86
CA HIS A 84 -0.53 8.80 -7.72
C HIS A 84 0.80 9.55 -7.72
N GLY A 85 1.09 10.21 -8.83
CA GLY A 85 2.37 10.86 -9.03
C GLY A 85 2.42 11.71 -10.28
N LEU A 86 3.62 12.07 -10.69
CA LEU A 86 3.90 12.81 -11.92
C LEU A 86 4.97 12.09 -12.75
N ASP A 87 4.88 12.16 -14.08
CA ASP A 87 6.00 11.83 -14.95
C ASP A 87 6.98 13.02 -15.07
N GLU A 88 8.10 12.81 -15.76
CA GLU A 88 9.13 13.83 -15.98
C GLU A 88 8.63 15.08 -16.75
N SER A 89 7.50 14.97 -17.46
CA SER A 89 6.85 16.10 -18.13
C SER A 89 5.86 16.83 -17.21
N GLY A 90 5.75 16.44 -15.94
CA GLY A 90 4.79 17.00 -14.98
C GLY A 90 3.35 16.50 -15.20
N ARG A 91 3.14 15.46 -16.02
CA ARG A 91 1.81 14.90 -16.26
C ARG A 91 1.46 13.91 -15.16
N ARG A 92 0.21 13.96 -14.70
CA ARG A 92 -0.30 13.08 -13.65
C ARG A 92 -0.29 11.62 -14.10
N ILE A 93 0.25 10.77 -13.24
CA ILE A 93 0.21 9.32 -13.39
C ILE A 93 -0.64 8.69 -12.28
N PHE A 94 -1.24 7.55 -12.62
CA PHE A 94 -2.07 6.76 -11.72
C PHE A 94 -1.74 5.29 -11.92
N VAL A 95 -1.35 4.60 -10.85
CA VAL A 95 -0.94 3.19 -10.86
C VAL A 95 -1.82 2.43 -9.90
N ARG A 96 -2.55 1.42 -10.39
CA ARG A 96 -3.41 0.58 -9.56
C ARG A 96 -2.59 -0.39 -8.72
N ILE A 97 -3.01 -0.56 -7.48
CA ILE A 97 -2.57 -1.63 -6.59
C ILE A 97 -3.65 -2.73 -6.66
N PRO A 98 -3.34 -3.90 -7.24
CA PRO A 98 -4.27 -5.02 -7.30
C PRO A 98 -4.75 -5.42 -5.89
N ALA A 99 -5.96 -5.95 -5.82
CA ALA A 99 -6.48 -6.47 -4.56
C ALA A 99 -5.66 -7.66 -4.08
N PHE A 100 -5.35 -7.68 -2.79
CA PHE A 100 -4.76 -8.82 -2.10
C PHE A 100 -5.42 -9.03 -0.74
N ASP A 101 -5.50 -10.29 -0.33
CA ASP A 101 -6.15 -10.68 0.91
C ASP A 101 -5.16 -10.67 2.07
N MET A 102 -5.56 -10.06 3.17
CA MET A 102 -4.89 -10.04 4.46
C MET A 102 -5.65 -11.00 5.37
N ILE A 103 -5.24 -12.26 5.35
CA ILE A 103 -5.86 -13.35 6.10
C ILE A 103 -5.17 -13.56 7.44
N ILE A 104 -5.96 -13.86 8.47
CA ILE A 104 -5.42 -14.22 9.78
C ILE A 104 -4.92 -15.66 9.69
N PRO A 105 -3.64 -15.94 9.98
CA PRO A 105 -3.10 -17.30 9.91
C PRO A 105 -3.73 -18.17 10.99
N GLY A 106 -4.47 -19.20 10.57
CA GLY A 106 -5.07 -20.23 11.43
C GLY A 106 -6.41 -19.83 12.03
N GLY A 107 -7.50 -20.17 11.32
CA GLY A 107 -8.75 -20.56 11.96
C GLY A 107 -8.70 -22.03 12.34
#